data_AF-A0A0B7BU17-F1
#
_entry.id   AF-A0A0B7BU17-F1
#
_cell.length_a   1.000
_cell.length_b   1.000
_cell.length_c   1.000
_cell.angle_alpha   90.00
_cell.angle_beta   90.00
_cell.angle_gamma   90.00
#
_symmetry.space_group_name_H-M   'P 1'
#
loop_
_entity.id
_entity.type
_entity.pdbx_description
1 polymer ?
#
loop_
_entity_poly.entity_id
_entity_poly.type
_entity_poly.pdbx_seq_one_letter_code
_entity_poly.pdbx_strand_id
1 'polypeptide(L)'
;GYNAERILVKELGLRADVRDASTDEITSMIKQIVYDGKYARNMKKASDLYRKLYKVPKKEAAFWLDHVMEYGGAYMRSAGQE
;
A
#
# COMPACT_ATOMS: atom_id res chain seq x y z
N GLY A 1 -12.34 4.42 7.25
CA GLY A 1 -11.29 3.68 7.99
C GLY A 1 -9.95 4.38 7.85
N TYR A 2 -9.03 4.18 8.80
CA TYR A 2 -7.73 4.88 8.89
C TYR A 2 -6.93 4.84 7.59
N ASN A 3 -6.82 3.67 6.95
CA ASN A 3 -6.05 3.51 5.71
C ASN A 3 -6.64 4.32 4.54
N ALA A 4 -7.96 4.33 4.39
CA ALA A 4 -8.63 5.11 3.34
C ALA A 4 -8.41 6.61 3.51
N GLU A 5 -8.38 7.09 4.75
CA GLU A 5 -8.07 8.49 5.05
C GLU A 5 -6.64 8.86 4.64
N ARG A 6 -5.66 7.99 4.93
CA ARG A 6 -4.27 8.20 4.53
C ARG A 6 -4.11 8.21 3.00
N ILE A 7 -4.89 7.43 2.27
CA ILE A 7 -4.91 7.44 0.80
C ILE A 7 -5.46 8.77 0.28
N LEU A 8 -6.53 9.27 0.89
CA LEU A 8 -7.20 10.51 0.49
C LEU A 8 -6.32 11.74 0.75
N VAL A 9 -5.77 11.87 1.96
CA VAL A 9 -4.88 12.97 2.35
C VAL A 9 -3.61 13.04 1.49
N LYS A 10 -3.12 11.88 1.03
CA LYS A 10 -1.95 11.80 0.14
C LYS A 10 -2.32 11.92 -1.34
N GLU A 11 -3.59 12.13 -1.65
CA GLU A 11 -4.12 12.20 -3.02
C GLU A 11 -3.73 11.00 -3.89
N LEU A 12 -3.70 9.81 -3.28
CA LEU A 12 -3.33 8.55 -3.94
C LEU A 12 -4.55 7.82 -4.52
N GLY A 13 -5.75 8.25 -4.13
CA GLY A 13 -7.01 7.68 -4.59
C GLY A 13 -8.20 8.40 -3.97
N LEU A 14 -9.37 7.78 -4.12
CA LEU A 14 -10.64 8.25 -3.58
C LEU A 14 -11.19 7.23 -2.56
N ARG A 15 -12.19 7.64 -1.79
CA ARG A 15 -12.85 6.80 -0.78
C ARG A 15 -14.34 6.73 -1.08
N ALA A 16 -14.88 5.52 -1.09
CA ALA A 16 -16.33 5.24 -1.12
C ALA A 16 -16.75 4.57 0.19
N ASP A 17 -17.98 4.80 0.66
CA ASP A 17 -18.57 3.94 1.70
C ASP A 17 -19.19 2.71 1.04
N VAL A 18 -18.66 1.53 1.38
CA VAL A 18 -19.09 0.26 0.77
C VAL A 18 -20.55 -0.07 1.10
N ARG A 19 -21.12 0.53 2.16
CA ARG A 19 -22.51 0.30 2.55
C ARG A 19 -23.51 1.07 1.71
N ASP A 20 -23.09 2.21 1.17
CA ASP A 20 -24.01 3.21 0.59
C ASP A 20 -23.66 3.64 -0.84
N ALA A 21 -22.47 3.29 -1.34
CA ALA A 21 -22.01 3.75 -2.64
C ALA A 21 -22.87 3.17 -3.78
N SER A 22 -23.36 4.07 -4.64
CA SER A 22 -24.12 3.71 -5.84
C SER A 22 -23.21 3.31 -7.01
N THR A 23 -23.76 2.57 -7.98
CA THR A 23 -23.05 2.24 -9.23
C THR A 23 -22.57 3.50 -9.98
N ASP A 24 -23.37 4.56 -9.97
CA ASP A 24 -23.03 5.83 -10.64
C ASP A 24 -21.88 6.55 -9.95
N GLU A 25 -21.88 6.56 -8.61
CA GLU A 25 -20.78 7.10 -7.80
C GLU A 25 -19.48 6.35 -8.10
N ILE A 26 -19.50 5.02 -8.05
CA ILE A 26 -18.32 4.19 -8.35
C ILE A 26 -17.83 4.45 -9.77
N THR A 27 -18.74 4.54 -10.75
CA THR A 27 -18.41 4.82 -12.15
C THR A 27 -17.75 6.20 -12.30
N SER A 28 -18.27 7.21 -11.62
CA SER A 28 -17.71 8.56 -11.60
C SER A 28 -16.31 8.58 -10.98
N MET A 29 -16.12 7.90 -9.85
CA MET A 29 -14.83 7.79 -9.19
C MET A 29 -13.77 7.10 -10.06
N ILE A 30 -14.15 6.01 -10.76
CA ILE A 30 -13.26 5.33 -11.71
C ILE A 30 -12.84 6.29 -12.83
N LYS A 31 -13.79 6.99 -13.44
CA LYS A 31 -13.50 8.00 -14.48
C LYS A 31 -12.55 9.06 -13.94
N GLN A 32 -12.80 9.57 -12.75
CA GLN A 32 -11.92 10.56 -12.12
C GLN A 32 -10.49 10.04 -11.95
N ILE A 33 -10.31 8.83 -11.43
CA ILE A 33 -8.97 8.24 -11.25
C ILE A 33 -8.25 8.02 -12.59
N VAL A 34 -8.97 7.58 -13.62
CA VAL A 34 -8.40 7.29 -14.94
C VAL A 34 -8.03 8.57 -15.69
N TYR A 35 -8.88 9.61 -15.64
CA TYR A 35 -8.70 10.82 -16.43
C TYR A 35 -7.96 11.95 -15.70
N ASP A 36 -7.96 11.97 -14.36
CA ASP A 36 -7.10 12.86 -13.58
C ASP A 36 -5.77 12.15 -13.26
N GLY A 37 -4.74 12.43 -14.07
CA GLY A 37 -3.44 11.80 -13.92
C GLY A 37 -2.71 12.07 -12.59
N LYS A 38 -3.24 12.92 -11.68
CA LYS A 38 -2.60 13.19 -10.39
C LYS A 38 -2.47 11.93 -9.54
N TYR A 39 -3.46 11.04 -9.55
CA TYR A 39 -3.45 9.82 -8.74
C TYR A 39 -2.31 8.90 -9.15
N ALA A 40 -2.14 8.69 -10.47
CA ALA A 40 -1.02 7.90 -11.00
C ALA A 40 0.33 8.53 -10.68
N ARG A 41 0.48 9.85 -10.86
CA ARG A 41 1.73 10.57 -10.55
C ARG A 41 2.08 10.50 -9.07
N ASN A 42 1.11 10.73 -8.18
CA ASN A 42 1.33 10.71 -6.73
C ASN A 42 1.62 9.29 -6.24
N MET A 43 0.93 8.27 -6.77
CA MET A 43 1.22 6.86 -6.48
C MET A 43 2.63 6.48 -6.92
N LYS A 44 3.08 6.93 -8.10
CA LYS A 44 4.44 6.70 -8.57
C LYS A 44 5.47 7.36 -7.65
N LYS A 45 5.28 8.63 -7.29
CA LYS A 45 6.13 9.34 -6.32
C LYS A 45 6.19 8.63 -4.97
N ALA A 46 5.05 8.18 -4.44
CA ALA A 46 4.99 7.44 -3.18
C ALA A 46 5.74 6.11 -3.26
N SER A 47 5.60 5.36 -4.35
CA SER A 47 6.35 4.12 -4.60
C SER A 47 7.85 4.38 -4.67
N ASP A 48 8.27 5.43 -5.38
CA ASP A 48 9.68 5.79 -5.54
C ASP A 48 10.29 6.22 -4.20
N LEU A 49 9.57 7.02 -3.41
CA LEU A 49 10.00 7.42 -2.06
C LEU A 49 10.09 6.21 -1.13
N TYR A 50 9.13 5.29 -1.18
CA TYR A 50 9.15 4.08 -0.36
C TYR A 50 10.39 3.22 -0.65
N ARG A 51 10.72 2.99 -1.92
CA ARG A 51 11.93 2.25 -2.30
C ARG A 51 13.23 2.98 -1.99
N LYS A 52 13.19 4.32 -1.81
CA LYS A 52 14.36 5.13 -1.45
C LYS A 52 14.59 5.16 0.06
N LEU A 53 13.53 5.35 0.85
CA LEU A 53 13.60 5.44 2.31
C LEU A 53 13.68 4.06 2.98
N TYR A 54 13.08 3.06 2.35
CA TYR A 54 13.07 1.68 2.82
C TYR A 54 13.77 0.77 1.81
N LYS A 55 14.00 -0.47 2.21
CA LYS A 55 14.64 -1.45 1.34
C LYS A 55 13.68 -1.89 0.24
N VAL A 56 14.24 -2.19 -0.93
CA VAL A 56 13.50 -2.82 -2.02
C VAL A 56 12.93 -4.16 -1.50
N PRO A 57 11.62 -4.45 -1.65
CA PRO A 57 10.99 -5.63 -1.03
C PRO A 57 11.72 -6.95 -1.36
N LYS A 58 12.19 -7.10 -2.60
CA LYS A 58 12.98 -8.27 -3.01
C LYS A 58 14.28 -8.41 -2.23
N LYS A 59 15.01 -7.31 -2.02
CA LYS A 59 16.26 -7.31 -1.26
C LYS A 59 16.01 -7.59 0.22
N GLU A 60 14.93 -7.05 0.76
CA GLU A 60 14.54 -7.30 2.15
C GLU A 60 14.12 -8.74 2.39
N ALA A 61 13.33 -9.31 1.49
CA ALA A 61 12.95 -10.73 1.56
C ALA A 61 14.18 -11.65 1.47
N ALA A 62 15.11 -11.36 0.55
CA ALA A 62 16.36 -12.12 0.44
C ALA A 62 17.19 -12.02 1.72
N PHE A 63 17.36 -10.82 2.28
CA PHE A 63 18.07 -10.61 3.54
C PHE A 63 17.48 -11.46 4.67
N TRP A 64 16.15 -11.43 4.86
CA TRP A 64 15.51 -12.21 5.92
C TRP A 64 15.56 -13.72 5.66
N LEU A 65 15.50 -14.16 4.40
CA LEU A 65 15.68 -15.56 4.05
C LEU A 65 17.07 -16.05 4.45
N ASP A 66 18.11 -15.33 4.05
CA ASP A 66 19.50 -15.65 4.40
C ASP A 66 19.70 -15.64 5.92
N HIS A 67 19.16 -14.63 6.60
CA HIS A 67 19.24 -14.51 8.05
C HIS A 67 18.58 -15.70 8.78
N VAL A 68 17.41 -16.16 8.34
CA VAL A 68 16.75 -17.33 8.93
C VAL A 68 17.53 -18.62 8.66
N MET A 69 18.11 -18.77 7.46
CA MET A 69 18.94 -19.93 7.14
C MET A 69 20.19 -20.01 8.03
N GLU A 70 20.77 -18.86 8.37
CA GLU A 70 22.02 -18.78 9.14
C GLU A 70 21.80 -18.84 10.66
N TYR A 71 20.76 -18.17 11.17
CA TYR A 71 20.57 -17.95 12.62
C TYR A 71 19.29 -18.59 13.19
N GLY A 72 18.42 -19.15 12.34
CA GLY A 72 17.10 -19.63 12.73
C GLY A 72 16.07 -18.49 12.93
N GLY A 73 14.79 -18.81 12.80
CA GLY A 73 13.68 -17.84 12.78
C GLY A 73 12.77 -17.84 14.01
N ALA A 74 13.17 -18.49 15.11
CA ALA A 74 12.29 -18.70 16.27
C ALA A 74 11.74 -17.39 16.87
N TYR A 75 12.55 -16.33 16.89
CA TYR A 75 12.20 -15.01 17.42
C TYR A 75 11.40 -14.14 16.43
N MET A 76 11.26 -14.56 15.17
CA MET A 76 10.51 -13.83 14.14
C MET A 76 9.00 -14.14 14.15
N ARG A 77 8.56 -15.00 15.07
CA ARG A 77 7.13 -15.32 15.26
C ARG A 77 6.40 -14.13 15.84
N SER A 78 5.19 -13.87 15.36
CA SER A 78 4.36 -12.83 15.98
C SER A 78 3.77 -13.36 17.28
N ALA A 79 3.53 -12.46 18.25
CA ALA A 79 2.90 -12.81 19.53
C ALA A 79 1.46 -13.36 19.40
N GLY A 80 0.87 -13.32 18.19
CA GLY A 80 -0.43 -13.93 17.90
C GLY A 80 -0.36 -15.36 17.35
N GLN A 81 0.83 -15.97 17.31
CA GLN A 81 1.05 -17.35 16.85
C GLN A 81 1.29 -18.34 18.01
N GLU A 82 0.89 -17.99 19.23
CA GLU A 82 0.80 -18.94 20.36
C GLU A 82 -0.47 -19.80 20.29
#